data_AF-A0A1E8FU46-F1
#
_entry.id   AF-A0A1E8FU46-F1
#
_cell.length_a   1.000
_cell.length_b   1.000
_cell.length_c   1.000
_cell.angle_alpha   90.00
_cell.angle_beta   90.00
_cell.angle_gamma   90.00
#
_symmetry.space_group_name_H-M   'P 1'
#
loop_
_entity.id
_entity.type
_entity.pdbx_description
1 polymer ?
#
loop_
_entity_poly.entity_id
_entity_poly.type
_entity_poly.pdbx_seq_one_letter_code
_entity_poly.pdbx_strand_id
1 'polypeptide(L)'
;MWAIAAVVVAVITIGVMFYLDRKRNPRREFAYEVTASPLVSSKIRGLDKLAVSYDGSPLAHPYLVTVRMASTGRADISSTSFDGNKPVIIELNVPILGEIEQSTSMETVGARLKYASGETSLVLPPSLLPKGFSIHGSYLCDGIPQIESRIELADITIRNTSRASSDSFERVSSSLSVWSRAVSFGAMAVTGVIAAWTLVRP
;
A
#
# COMPACT_ATOMS: atom_id res chain seq x y z
N MET A 1 -9.10 -15.62 -48.73
CA MET A 1 -10.06 -15.04 -47.75
C MET A 1 -10.09 -15.82 -46.43
N TRP A 2 -10.24 -17.16 -46.45
CA TRP A 2 -10.27 -17.99 -45.24
C TRP A 2 -9.05 -17.87 -44.31
N ALA A 3 -7.83 -17.77 -44.87
CA ALA A 3 -6.62 -17.63 -44.06
C ALA A 3 -6.57 -16.32 -43.25
N ILE A 4 -7.03 -15.20 -43.82
CA ILE A 4 -7.08 -13.91 -43.13
C ILE A 4 -8.10 -13.97 -41.99
N ALA A 5 -9.27 -14.58 -42.24
CA ALA A 5 -10.29 -14.76 -41.21
C ALA A 5 -9.76 -15.61 -40.04
N ALA A 6 -9.01 -16.69 -40.32
CA ALA A 6 -8.41 -17.52 -39.28
C ALA A 6 -7.41 -16.75 -38.39
N VAL A 7 -6.57 -15.90 -39.00
CA VAL A 7 -5.61 -15.07 -38.26
C VAL A 7 -6.32 -14.04 -37.39
N VAL A 8 -7.34 -13.37 -37.91
CA VAL A 8 -8.12 -12.38 -37.14
C VAL A 8 -8.81 -13.03 -35.94
N VAL A 9 -9.45 -14.20 -36.14
CA VAL A 9 -10.08 -14.94 -35.05
C VAL A 9 -9.04 -15.32 -33.99
N ALA A 10 -7.88 -15.85 -34.40
CA ALA A 10 -6.82 -16.24 -33.47
C ALA A 10 -6.37 -15.07 -32.57
N VAL A 11 -6.10 -13.90 -33.15
CA VAL A 11 -5.68 -12.69 -32.41
C VAL A 11 -6.76 -12.24 -31.42
N ILE A 12 -8.04 -12.26 -31.83
CA ILE A 12 -9.15 -11.92 -30.94
C ILE A 12 -9.25 -12.90 -29.78
N THR A 13 -9.16 -14.21 -30.03
CA THR A 13 -9.19 -15.22 -28.96
C THR A 13 -8.06 -15.05 -27.96
N ILE A 14 -6.83 -14.80 -28.43
CA ILE A 14 -5.67 -14.56 -27.55
C ILE A 14 -5.89 -13.29 -26.72
N GLY A 15 -6.36 -12.21 -27.34
CA GLY A 15 -6.68 -10.96 -26.67
C GLY A 15 -7.76 -11.12 -25.59
N VAL A 16 -8.83 -11.83 -25.89
CA VAL A 16 -9.92 -12.12 -24.94
C VAL A 16 -9.42 -13.00 -23.79
N MET A 17 -8.62 -14.03 -24.08
CA MET A 17 -8.04 -14.93 -23.07
C MET A 17 -7.17 -14.16 -22.09
N PHE A 18 -6.25 -13.31 -22.58
CA PHE A 18 -5.39 -12.48 -21.73
C PHE A 18 -6.18 -11.45 -20.91
N TYR A 19 -7.22 -10.86 -21.50
CA TYR A 19 -8.11 -9.93 -20.79
C TYR A 19 -8.87 -10.61 -19.65
N LEU A 20 -9.42 -11.81 -19.89
CA LEU A 20 -10.13 -12.59 -18.88
C LEU A 20 -9.20 -13.04 -17.76
N ASP A 21 -8.00 -13.52 -18.08
CA ASP A 21 -7.01 -13.93 -17.09
C ASP A 21 -6.60 -12.76 -16.17
N ARG A 22 -6.30 -11.60 -16.77
CA ARG A 22 -5.96 -10.38 -16.02
C ARG A 22 -7.10 -9.88 -15.13
N LYS A 23 -8.36 -10.14 -15.50
CA LYS A 23 -9.54 -9.77 -14.72
C LYS A 23 -9.83 -10.79 -13.61
N ARG A 24 -9.57 -12.08 -13.86
CA ARG A 24 -9.79 -13.18 -12.90
C ARG A 24 -8.74 -13.21 -11.79
N ASN A 25 -7.51 -12.78 -12.08
CA ASN A 25 -6.43 -12.78 -11.10
C ASN A 25 -5.90 -11.36 -10.80
N PRO A 26 -6.70 -10.50 -10.14
CA PRO A 26 -6.25 -9.17 -9.80
C PRO A 26 -5.15 -9.26 -8.74
N ARG A 27 -3.95 -8.78 -9.07
CA ARG A 27 -2.83 -8.72 -8.13
C ARG A 27 -3.23 -7.91 -6.88
N ARG A 28 -3.17 -8.55 -5.72
CA ARG A 28 -3.33 -7.93 -4.41
C ARG A 28 -1.95 -7.67 -3.83
N GLU A 29 -1.68 -6.42 -3.47
CA GLU A 29 -0.39 -5.98 -2.94
C GLU A 29 -0.64 -5.14 -1.69
N PHE A 30 0.10 -5.43 -0.63
CA PHE A 30 0.04 -4.71 0.64
C PHE A 30 1.43 -4.16 0.94
N ALA A 31 1.53 -2.82 1.00
CA ALA A 31 2.77 -2.14 1.30
C ALA A 31 2.70 -1.59 2.73
N TYR A 32 3.80 -1.72 3.47
CA TYR A 32 3.93 -1.10 4.79
C TYR A 32 5.31 -0.46 4.97
N GLU A 33 5.35 0.56 5.79
CA GLU A 33 6.54 1.28 6.19
C GLU A 33 6.38 1.70 7.65
N VAL A 34 7.41 1.44 8.45
CA VAL A 34 7.47 1.87 9.84
C VAL A 34 8.79 2.60 10.02
N THR A 35 8.71 3.84 10.47
CA THR A 35 9.88 4.67 10.74
C THR A 35 9.83 5.16 12.17
N ALA A 36 10.98 5.16 12.84
CA ALA A 36 11.14 5.68 14.18
C ALA A 36 12.12 6.84 14.15
N SER A 37 11.68 7.99 14.65
CA SER A 37 12.49 9.20 14.74
C SER A 37 12.55 9.68 16.19
N PRO A 38 13.74 9.97 16.75
CA PRO A 38 13.82 10.56 18.08
C PRO A 38 13.22 11.97 18.04
N LEU A 39 12.39 12.32 19.04
CA LEU A 39 11.81 13.68 19.13
C LEU A 39 12.85 14.73 19.50
N VAL A 40 13.87 14.33 20.26
CA VAL A 40 14.98 15.20 20.63
C VAL A 40 16.24 14.73 19.91
N SER A 41 16.85 15.62 19.13
CA SER A 41 18.11 15.34 18.46
C SER A 41 19.25 15.24 19.49
N SER A 42 19.98 14.13 19.47
CA SER A 42 21.13 13.87 20.36
C SER A 42 22.31 14.83 20.19
N LYS A 43 22.28 15.71 19.18
CA LYS A 43 23.39 16.61 18.82
C LYS A 43 23.29 18.01 19.45
N ILE A 44 22.25 18.30 20.23
CA ILE A 44 22.02 19.63 20.80
C ILE A 44 22.84 19.78 22.10
N ARG A 45 23.66 20.83 22.21
CA ARG A 45 24.33 21.20 23.47
C ARG A 45 23.29 21.67 24.50
N GLY A 46 23.32 21.13 25.71
CA GLY A 46 22.36 21.44 26.77
C GLY A 46 21.17 20.48 26.88
N LEU A 47 21.24 19.31 26.22
CA LEU A 47 20.22 18.26 26.30
C LEU A 47 19.95 17.80 27.73
N ASP A 48 20.97 17.86 28.59
CA ASP A 48 20.93 17.59 30.03
C ASP A 48 20.01 18.54 30.82
N LYS A 49 19.66 19.69 30.24
CA LYS A 49 18.75 20.68 30.85
C LYS A 49 17.34 20.66 30.25
N LEU A 50 17.13 19.88 29.19
CA LEU A 50 15.84 19.78 28.52
C LEU A 50 15.05 18.61 29.12
N ALA A 51 13.88 18.92 29.69
CA ALA A 51 12.91 17.90 30.10
C ALA A 51 11.75 17.90 29.10
N VAL A 52 11.42 16.73 28.57
CA VAL A 52 10.21 16.52 27.77
C VAL A 52 9.22 15.76 28.65
N SER A 53 7.98 16.22 28.69
CA SER A 53 6.91 15.52 29.40
C SER A 53 5.68 15.37 28.51
N TYR A 54 4.93 14.31 28.76
CA TYR A 54 3.64 14.03 28.14
C TYR A 54 2.61 13.79 29.23
N ASP A 55 1.51 14.54 29.19
CA ASP A 55 0.48 14.56 30.24
C ASP A 55 1.05 14.71 31.66
N GLY A 56 2.02 15.61 31.82
CA GLY A 56 2.71 15.88 33.08
C GLY A 56 3.74 14.82 33.51
N SER A 57 3.83 13.68 32.82
CA SER A 57 4.81 12.62 33.11
C SER A 57 6.12 12.86 32.33
N PRO A 58 7.30 12.89 32.99
CA PRO A 58 8.57 13.08 32.31
C PRO A 58 8.91 11.87 31.43
N LEU A 59 9.38 12.13 30.21
CA LEU A 59 9.81 11.12 29.26
C LEU A 59 11.32 11.00 29.25
N ALA A 60 11.85 9.77 29.23
CA ALA A 60 13.29 9.54 29.25
C ALA A 60 13.90 9.59 27.83
N HIS A 61 13.27 8.91 26.88
CA HIS A 61 13.73 8.75 25.50
C HIS A 61 12.53 8.85 24.56
N PRO A 62 11.99 10.05 24.30
CA PRO A 62 10.80 10.21 23.48
C PRO A 62 11.10 9.93 22.00
N TYR A 63 10.37 8.98 21.41
CA TYR A 63 10.41 8.64 19.99
C TYR A 63 9.03 8.82 19.35
N LEU A 64 9.03 9.32 18.12
CA LEU A 64 7.86 9.34 17.27
C LEU A 64 7.96 8.17 16.29
N VAL A 65 7.04 7.21 16.43
CA VAL A 65 6.90 6.07 15.51
C VAL A 65 5.81 6.38 14.51
N THR A 66 6.19 6.41 13.24
CA THR A 66 5.28 6.62 12.13
C THR A 66 5.04 5.30 11.42
N VAL A 67 3.77 4.94 11.26
CA VAL A 67 3.32 3.76 10.53
C VAL A 67 2.56 4.20 9.30
N ARG A 68 2.93 3.64 8.15
CA ARG A 68 2.21 3.78 6.89
C ARG A 68 1.88 2.41 6.36
N MET A 69 0.62 2.18 6.04
CA MET A 69 0.19 0.96 5.35
C MET A 69 -0.72 1.34 4.18
N ALA A 70 -0.62 0.60 3.09
CA ALA A 70 -1.47 0.82 1.91
C ALA A 70 -1.78 -0.48 1.16
N SER A 71 -3.01 -0.56 0.65
CA SER A 71 -3.41 -1.52 -0.37
C SER A 71 -3.06 -0.96 -1.75
N THR A 72 -1.92 -1.38 -2.29
CA THR A 72 -1.37 -0.91 -3.58
C THR A 72 -1.79 -1.79 -4.76
N GLY A 73 -2.49 -2.89 -4.49
CA GLY A 73 -3.01 -3.82 -5.49
C GLY A 73 -4.13 -3.24 -6.35
N ARG A 74 -4.59 -4.07 -7.30
CA ARG A 74 -5.71 -3.73 -8.21
C ARG A 74 -7.08 -4.20 -7.69
N ALA A 75 -7.11 -4.90 -6.56
CA ALA A 75 -8.31 -5.41 -5.93
C ALA A 75 -8.28 -5.17 -4.43
N ASP A 76 -9.46 -5.23 -3.84
CA ASP A 76 -9.65 -5.16 -2.39
C ASP A 76 -9.01 -6.37 -1.70
N ILE A 77 -8.54 -6.14 -0.49
CA ILE A 77 -8.06 -7.17 0.43
C ILE A 77 -9.23 -7.48 1.38
N SER A 78 -9.78 -8.67 1.28
CA SER A 78 -10.88 -9.10 2.13
C SER A 78 -10.36 -9.40 3.54
N SER A 79 -11.22 -9.26 4.56
CA SER A 79 -10.93 -9.77 5.91
C SER A 79 -10.59 -11.27 5.91
N THR A 80 -11.09 -12.03 4.95
CA THR A 80 -10.75 -13.47 4.77
C THR A 80 -9.33 -13.71 4.28
N SER A 81 -8.66 -12.70 3.72
CA SER A 81 -7.25 -12.81 3.32
C SER A 81 -6.28 -12.74 4.50
N PHE A 82 -6.75 -12.38 5.69
CA PHE A 82 -5.94 -12.45 6.90
C PHE A 82 -5.88 -13.91 7.35
N ASP A 83 -4.68 -14.48 7.43
CA ASP A 83 -4.46 -15.92 7.61
C ASP A 83 -5.21 -16.46 8.85
N GLY A 84 -6.40 -17.02 8.65
CA GLY A 84 -7.26 -17.46 9.75
C GLY A 84 -7.76 -16.34 10.67
N ASN A 85 -8.05 -15.14 10.13
CA ASN A 85 -8.52 -13.97 10.90
C ASN A 85 -7.49 -13.47 11.93
N LYS A 86 -6.20 -13.69 11.67
CA LYS A 86 -5.10 -13.13 12.48
C LYS A 86 -4.89 -11.65 12.15
N PRO A 87 -4.72 -10.77 13.14
CA PRO A 87 -4.44 -9.37 12.89
C PRO A 87 -3.02 -9.18 12.34
N VAL A 88 -2.80 -8.03 11.70
CA VAL A 88 -1.45 -7.54 11.40
C VAL A 88 -0.89 -6.87 12.64
N ILE A 89 0.29 -7.28 13.08
CA ILE A 89 0.91 -6.80 14.33
C ILE A 89 2.25 -6.13 14.01
N ILE A 90 2.46 -4.94 14.54
CA ILE A 90 3.76 -4.28 14.59
C ILE A 90 4.16 -4.17 16.06
N GLU A 91 5.20 -4.91 16.43
CA GLU A 91 5.82 -4.82 17.74
C GLU A 91 6.86 -3.71 17.74
N LEU A 92 6.76 -2.79 18.69
CA LEU A 92 7.72 -1.71 18.90
C LEU A 92 8.70 -2.02 20.05
N ASN A 93 8.36 -2.99 20.90
CA ASN A 93 9.11 -3.37 22.10
C ASN A 93 9.36 -2.20 23.08
N VAL A 94 8.57 -1.13 22.97
CA VAL A 94 8.57 0.04 23.85
C VAL A 94 7.13 0.48 24.12
N PRO A 95 6.82 1.04 25.30
CA PRO A 95 5.47 1.45 25.64
C PRO A 95 4.98 2.57 24.73
N ILE A 96 3.79 2.38 24.15
CA ILE A 96 3.06 3.39 23.40
C ILE A 96 2.30 4.28 24.39
N LEU A 97 2.68 5.56 24.43
CA LEU A 97 2.09 6.53 25.35
C LEU A 97 0.80 7.14 24.79
N GLY A 98 0.76 7.35 23.48
CA GLY A 98 -0.41 7.93 22.83
C GLY A 98 -0.29 8.01 21.31
N GLU A 99 -1.44 8.16 20.68
CA GLU A 99 -1.59 8.47 19.26
C GLU A 99 -1.59 9.99 19.08
N ILE A 100 -0.68 10.48 18.24
CA ILE A 100 -0.59 11.89 17.87
C ILE A 100 -1.55 12.19 16.73
N GLU A 101 -1.55 11.32 15.71
CA GLU A 101 -2.39 11.47 14.54
C GLU A 101 -2.64 10.09 13.92
N GLN A 102 -3.86 9.84 13.44
CA GLN A 102 -4.14 8.74 12.53
C GLN A 102 -5.12 9.19 11.46
N SER A 103 -4.68 9.12 10.21
CA SER A 103 -5.50 9.43 9.03
C SER A 103 -5.65 8.20 8.14
N THR A 104 -6.82 8.06 7.54
CA THR A 104 -7.16 6.99 6.59
C THR A 104 -7.67 7.61 5.30
N SER A 105 -7.26 7.12 4.13
CA SER A 105 -7.75 7.65 2.85
C SER A 105 -9.23 7.37 2.61
N MET A 106 -9.75 6.31 3.22
CA MET A 106 -11.15 5.91 3.14
C MET A 106 -11.62 5.45 4.52
N GLU A 107 -12.79 5.90 4.94
CA GLU A 107 -13.42 5.37 6.15
C GLU A 107 -13.92 3.95 5.87
N THR A 108 -13.17 2.97 6.35
CA THR A 108 -13.61 1.57 6.34
C THR A 108 -13.71 1.06 7.77
N VAL A 109 -14.85 0.43 8.09
CA VAL A 109 -15.12 -0.08 9.43
C VAL A 109 -14.05 -1.12 9.80
N GLY A 110 -13.32 -0.85 10.88
CA GLY A 110 -12.29 -1.75 11.39
C GLY A 110 -10.89 -1.57 10.78
N ALA A 111 -10.73 -0.81 9.70
CA ALA A 111 -9.43 -0.57 9.06
C ALA A 111 -8.64 0.55 9.77
N ARG A 112 -8.52 0.44 11.09
CA ARG A 112 -7.78 1.38 11.94
C ARG A 112 -6.79 0.60 12.80
N LEU A 113 -5.60 1.16 12.95
CA LEU A 113 -4.63 0.66 13.91
C LEU A 113 -5.21 0.86 15.31
N LYS A 114 -5.09 -0.17 16.14
CA LYS A 114 -5.50 -0.19 17.53
C LYS A 114 -4.27 -0.44 18.40
N TYR A 115 -4.30 0.14 19.59
CA TYR A 115 -3.30 -0.07 20.64
C TYR A 115 -3.99 0.16 21.98
N ALA A 116 -3.47 -0.45 23.04
CA ALA A 116 -3.78 0.00 24.39
C ALA A 116 -2.62 0.84 24.94
N SER A 117 -2.93 1.86 25.75
CA SER A 117 -1.90 2.69 26.39
C SER A 117 -1.00 1.81 27.27
N GLY A 118 0.32 1.93 27.09
CA GLY A 118 1.32 1.12 27.79
C GLY A 118 1.63 -0.22 27.14
N GLU A 119 0.89 -0.66 26.11
CA GLU A 119 1.28 -1.81 25.30
C GLU A 119 2.44 -1.47 24.35
N THR A 120 3.08 -2.52 23.84
CA THR A 120 4.22 -2.42 22.92
C THR A 120 3.86 -2.71 21.47
N SER A 121 2.60 -3.04 21.19
CA SER A 121 2.16 -3.54 19.89
C SER A 121 1.08 -2.66 19.27
N LEU A 122 1.23 -2.37 17.98
CA LEU A 122 0.19 -1.79 17.14
C LEU A 122 -0.51 -2.91 16.36
N VAL A 123 -1.83 -2.97 16.45
CA VAL A 123 -2.64 -4.06 15.90
C VAL A 123 -3.61 -3.52 14.85
N LEU A 124 -3.49 -3.95 13.61
CA LEU A 124 -4.51 -3.75 12.58
C LEU A 124 -5.41 -5.01 12.54
N PRO A 125 -6.67 -4.92 13.02
CA PRO A 125 -7.55 -6.07 13.04
C PRO A 125 -7.96 -6.48 11.62
N PRO A 126 -8.33 -7.76 11.41
CA PRO A 126 -8.87 -8.23 10.15
C PRO A 126 -10.06 -7.39 9.72
N SER A 127 -9.95 -6.77 8.56
CA SER A 127 -10.97 -5.88 8.02
C SER A 127 -10.87 -5.85 6.49
N LEU A 128 -11.92 -5.38 5.83
CA LEU A 128 -11.87 -5.13 4.40
C LEU A 128 -10.96 -3.92 4.16
N LEU A 129 -9.89 -4.08 3.37
CA LEU A 129 -9.06 -2.97 2.93
C LEU A 129 -9.36 -2.72 1.45
N PRO A 130 -10.16 -1.68 1.12
CA PRO A 130 -10.50 -1.39 -0.27
C PRO A 130 -9.24 -1.07 -1.09
N LYS A 131 -9.34 -1.22 -2.40
CA LYS A 131 -8.30 -0.82 -3.34
C LYS A 131 -7.95 0.66 -3.13
N GLY A 132 -6.65 0.97 -2.99
CA GLY A 132 -6.18 2.34 -2.76
C GLY A 132 -6.37 2.82 -1.32
N PHE A 133 -6.79 1.94 -0.41
CA PHE A 133 -6.78 2.22 1.02
C PHE A 133 -5.36 2.54 1.47
N SER A 134 -5.23 3.60 2.27
CA SER A 134 -4.00 3.92 2.99
C SER A 134 -4.33 4.39 4.40
N ILE A 135 -3.45 4.06 5.33
CA ILE A 135 -3.47 4.53 6.71
C ILE A 135 -2.11 5.09 7.06
N HIS A 136 -2.13 6.23 7.73
CA HIS A 136 -0.96 6.91 8.27
C HIS A 136 -1.21 7.17 9.74
N GLY A 137 -0.43 6.53 10.62
CA GLY A 137 -0.50 6.69 12.06
C GLY A 137 0.82 7.20 12.61
N SER A 138 0.76 8.08 13.59
CA SER A 138 1.91 8.63 14.32
C SER A 138 1.68 8.41 15.81
N TYR A 139 2.61 7.68 16.44
CA TYR A 139 2.51 7.24 17.83
C TYR A 139 3.71 7.73 18.63
N LEU A 140 3.44 8.24 19.82
CA LEU A 140 4.46 8.64 20.78
C LEU A 140 4.84 7.44 21.65
N CYS A 141 6.13 7.14 21.70
CA CYS A 141 6.69 6.06 22.52
C CYS A 141 7.79 6.61 23.43
N ASP A 142 8.06 5.92 24.54
CA ASP A 142 9.20 6.19 25.41
C ASP A 142 10.16 5.00 25.42
N GLY A 143 11.36 5.20 24.88
CA GLY A 143 12.37 4.17 24.65
C GLY A 143 12.80 4.09 23.19
N ILE A 144 13.92 3.40 22.94
CA ILE A 144 14.42 3.15 21.57
C ILE A 144 13.61 1.99 20.98
N PRO A 145 12.73 2.22 19.98
CA PRO A 145 11.86 1.17 19.46
C PRO A 145 12.65 0.13 18.66
N GLN A 146 12.35 -1.15 18.90
CA GLN A 146 12.82 -2.27 18.10
C GLN A 146 11.63 -2.79 17.30
N ILE A 147 11.58 -2.39 16.03
CA ILE A 147 10.43 -2.65 15.16
C ILE A 147 10.50 -4.09 14.64
N GLU A 148 9.54 -4.92 15.03
CA GLU A 148 9.26 -6.20 14.39
C GLU A 148 7.85 -6.19 13.79
N SER A 149 7.67 -6.81 12.63
CA SER A 149 6.37 -6.85 11.96
C SER A 149 5.97 -8.28 11.68
N ARG A 150 4.74 -8.64 12.07
CA ARG A 150 4.13 -9.94 11.83
C ARG A 150 2.90 -9.71 10.96
N ILE A 151 3.06 -10.02 9.67
CA ILE A 151 2.07 -9.77 8.63
C ILE A 151 1.81 -11.08 7.91
N GLU A 152 0.67 -11.70 8.21
CA GLU A 152 0.26 -12.98 7.62
C GLU A 152 -0.99 -12.76 6.76
N LEU A 153 -0.76 -12.56 5.46
CA LEU A 153 -1.81 -12.32 4.47
C LEU A 153 -1.73 -13.38 3.36
N ALA A 154 -2.80 -14.13 3.16
CA ALA A 154 -2.89 -15.17 2.13
C ALA A 154 -3.09 -14.56 0.74
N ASP A 155 -2.37 -15.09 -0.26
CA ASP A 155 -2.45 -14.67 -1.67
C ASP A 155 -2.22 -13.17 -1.91
N ILE A 156 -1.46 -12.51 -1.03
CA ILE A 156 -1.14 -11.08 -1.09
C ILE A 156 0.37 -10.90 -1.09
N THR A 157 0.86 -10.11 -2.04
CA THR A 157 2.27 -9.74 -2.06
C THR A 157 2.54 -8.65 -1.03
N ILE A 158 3.35 -8.95 -0.02
CA ILE A 158 3.74 -8.02 1.04
C ILE A 158 5.02 -7.28 0.62
N ARG A 159 5.00 -5.94 0.66
CA ARG A 159 6.16 -5.08 0.38
C ARG A 159 6.52 -4.27 1.62
N ASN A 160 7.77 -4.37 2.06
CA ASN A 160 8.32 -3.47 3.07
C ASN A 160 9.05 -2.31 2.38
N THR A 161 8.50 -1.11 2.51
CA THR A 161 9.00 0.11 1.83
C THR A 161 10.04 0.87 2.68
N SER A 162 10.31 0.43 3.92
CA SER A 162 11.28 1.10 4.82
C SER A 162 12.72 1.20 4.27
N ARG A 163 13.05 0.50 3.17
CA ARG A 163 14.34 0.61 2.47
C ARG A 163 14.29 1.39 1.15
N ALA A 164 13.12 1.70 0.62
CA ALA A 164 12.95 2.32 -0.70
C ALA A 164 12.15 3.61 -0.56
N SER A 165 12.88 4.74 -0.43
CA SER A 165 12.46 6.13 -0.68
C SER A 165 10.95 6.42 -0.64
N SER A 166 10.57 7.30 0.29
CA SER A 166 9.23 7.86 0.58
C SER A 166 8.32 8.21 -0.62
N ASP A 167 8.84 8.34 -1.84
CA ASP A 167 8.10 8.68 -3.07
C ASP A 167 7.02 7.67 -3.47
N SER A 168 7.12 6.41 -3.00
CA SER A 168 6.19 5.34 -3.41
C SER A 168 4.77 5.53 -2.87
N PHE A 169 4.64 6.11 -1.67
CA PHE A 169 3.34 6.32 -1.01
C PHE A 169 2.58 7.52 -1.57
N GLU A 170 3.27 8.59 -2.01
CA GLU A 170 2.65 9.79 -2.59
C GLU A 170 1.94 9.53 -3.94
N ARG A 171 2.42 8.55 -4.72
CA ARG A 171 1.76 8.16 -5.97
C ARG A 171 0.42 7.45 -5.76
N VAL A 172 0.18 6.87 -4.58
CA VAL A 172 -1.08 6.18 -4.27
C VAL A 172 -2.16 7.20 -3.87
N SER A 173 -1.81 8.28 -3.17
CA SER A 173 -2.75 9.32 -2.77
C SER A 173 -3.10 10.33 -3.88
N SER A 174 -2.22 10.52 -4.88
CA SER A 174 -2.43 11.49 -5.98
C SER A 174 -3.24 10.94 -7.18
N SER A 175 -3.70 9.69 -7.13
CA SER A 175 -4.34 9.04 -8.28
C SER A 175 -5.83 9.35 -8.49
N LEU A 176 -6.47 10.18 -7.66
CA LEU A 176 -7.93 10.40 -7.74
C LEU A 176 -8.42 11.47 -8.75
N SER A 177 -7.56 12.05 -9.60
CA SER A 177 -8.04 13.06 -10.58
C SER A 177 -7.55 12.96 -12.03
N VAL A 178 -6.79 11.94 -12.46
CA VAL A 178 -6.23 11.93 -13.82
C VAL A 178 -6.37 10.59 -14.55
N TRP A 179 -7.59 10.08 -14.73
CA TRP A 179 -7.87 9.00 -15.69
C TRP A 179 -9.04 9.34 -16.62
N SER A 180 -9.05 10.55 -17.16
CA SER A 180 -9.73 10.85 -18.42
C SER A 180 -8.68 11.09 -19.49
N ARG A 181 -8.22 10.02 -20.15
CA ARG A 181 -7.63 9.97 -21.51
C ARG A 181 -6.58 8.87 -21.63
N ALA A 182 -6.98 7.68 -22.07
CA ALA A 182 -6.14 6.77 -22.86
C ALA A 182 -6.98 5.60 -23.41
N VAL A 183 -7.93 5.89 -24.30
CA VAL A 183 -8.49 4.89 -25.23
C VAL A 183 -8.25 5.41 -26.64
N SER A 184 -7.00 5.35 -27.11
CA SER A 184 -6.66 5.76 -28.48
C SER A 184 -5.37 5.11 -29.00
N PHE A 185 -5.10 3.83 -28.74
CA PHE A 185 -3.97 3.13 -29.39
C PHE A 185 -4.31 1.68 -29.75
N GLY A 186 -5.38 1.50 -30.55
CA GLY A 186 -5.77 0.20 -31.09
C GLY A 186 -6.33 0.27 -32.50
N ALA A 187 -5.83 1.17 -33.35
CA ALA A 187 -6.33 1.37 -34.72
C ALA A 187 -5.23 1.42 -35.80
N MET A 188 -4.04 0.85 -35.55
CA MET A 188 -2.90 0.97 -36.49
C MET A 188 -2.30 -0.37 -36.95
N ALA A 189 -3.01 -1.50 -36.81
CA ALA A 189 -2.58 -2.79 -37.37
C ALA A 189 -3.44 -3.29 -38.54
N VAL A 190 -4.46 -2.54 -38.97
CA VAL A 190 -5.36 -2.96 -40.07
C VAL A 190 -5.08 -2.22 -41.39
N THR A 191 -4.38 -1.08 -41.37
CA THR A 191 -4.06 -0.31 -42.59
C THR A 191 -2.97 -0.95 -43.46
N GLY A 192 -2.12 -1.83 -42.92
CA GLY A 192 -1.07 -2.50 -43.70
C GLY A 192 -1.59 -3.56 -44.68
N VAL A 193 -2.78 -4.14 -44.44
CA VAL A 193 -3.31 -5.22 -45.29
C VAL A 193 -4.11 -4.67 -46.48
N ILE A 194 -4.62 -3.43 -46.40
CA ILE A 194 -5.37 -2.82 -47.51
C ILE A 194 -4.43 -2.31 -48.62
N ALA A 195 -3.21 -1.88 -48.29
CA ALA A 195 -2.24 -1.40 -49.28
C ALA A 195 -1.67 -2.52 -50.19
N ALA A 196 -1.77 -3.79 -49.78
CA ALA A 196 -1.37 -4.93 -50.61
C ALA A 196 -2.43 -5.35 -51.65
N TRP A 197 -3.65 -4.80 -51.57
CA TRP A 197 -4.77 -5.20 -52.44
C TRP A 197 -4.97 -4.31 -53.66
N THR A 198 -4.31 -3.15 -53.74
CA THR A 198 -4.40 -2.24 -54.90
C THR A 198 -3.30 -2.43 -55.94
N LEU A 199 -2.29 -3.26 -55.67
CA LEU A 199 -1.13 -3.46 -56.57
C LEU A 199 -1.15 -4.78 -57.36
N VAL A 200 -2.16 -5.63 -57.14
CA VAL A 200 -2.30 -6.91 -57.85
C VAL A 200 -3.72 -7.07 -58.40
N ARG A 201 -4.05 -6.29 -59.42
CA ARG A 201 -5.07 -6.65 -60.42
C ARG A 201 -4.55 -6.30 -61.81
N PRO A 202 -4.28 -7.29 -62.68
CA PRO A 202 -4.16 -7.06 -64.11
C PRO A 202 -5.53 -6.70 -64.72
#